data_AF-A0A3C1KYA0-F1
#
_entry.id   AF-A0A3C1KYA0-F1
#
_cell.length_a   1.000
_cell.length_b   1.000
_cell.length_c   1.000
_cell.angle_alpha   90.00
_cell.angle_beta   90.00
_cell.angle_gamma   90.00
#
_symmetry.space_group_name_H-M   'P 1'
#
loop_
_entity.id
_entity.type
_entity.pdbx_description
1 polymer ?
#
loop_
_entity_poly.entity_id
_entity_poly.type
_entity_poly.pdbx_seq_one_letter_code
_entity_poly.pdbx_strand_id
1 'polypeptide(L)'
;MIASLIGCGPSPVHQDQACASSHRSDTAFDGASDGNRNNKLWPCNYNAPIEAGRIDDDRLPELSGLVASASYPGWFWGHNDSGQSVARLYLIDDKAAVRGALTLPAVAPIDWEDIAAGP
;
A
#
# COMPACT_ATOMS: atom_id res chain seq x y z
N MET A 1 5.30 3.69 -11.67
CA MET A 1 5.60 4.36 -10.37
C MET A 1 6.44 3.48 -9.45
N ILE A 2 6.82 3.97 -8.27
CA ILE A 2 7.45 3.18 -7.20
C ILE A 2 6.35 2.46 -6.41
N ALA A 3 6.38 1.13 -6.35
CA ALA A 3 5.61 0.39 -5.36
C ALA A 3 6.53 0.17 -4.14
N SER A 4 6.34 0.99 -3.11
CA SER A 4 7.07 0.85 -1.84
C SER A 4 6.34 -0.16 -0.95
N LEU A 5 6.92 -1.35 -0.80
CA LEU A 5 6.39 -2.35 0.11
C LEU A 5 7.02 -2.15 1.49
N ILE A 6 6.19 -1.84 2.48
CA ILE A 6 6.61 -1.74 3.88
C ILE A 6 6.68 -3.15 4.44
N GLY A 7 7.88 -3.71 4.50
CA GLY A 7 8.12 -4.99 5.16
C GLY A 7 8.09 -4.86 6.68
N CYS A 8 7.15 -5.53 7.34
CA CYS A 8 7.17 -5.68 8.79
C CYS A 8 8.16 -6.81 9.15
N GLY A 9 9.41 -6.45 9.47
CA GLY A 9 10.38 -7.37 10.05
C GLY A 9 10.40 -7.23 11.57
N PRO A 10 10.34 -8.32 12.36
CA PRO A 10 10.46 -8.21 13.81
C PRO A 10 11.83 -7.64 14.17
N SER A 11 11.86 -6.48 14.84
CA SER A 11 13.07 -6.02 15.52
C SER A 11 13.41 -7.01 16.65
N PRO A 12 14.68 -7.41 16.86
CA PRO A 12 15.03 -8.41 17.88
C PRO A 12 14.81 -7.94 19.33
N VAL A 13 14.43 -6.67 19.53
CA VAL A 13 14.60 -6.00 20.83
C VAL A 13 13.30 -5.78 21.60
N HIS A 14 12.11 -5.93 21.02
CA HIS A 14 10.84 -5.76 21.75
C HIS A 14 9.77 -6.73 21.23
N GLN A 15 9.66 -7.92 21.83
CA GLN A 15 8.66 -8.93 21.43
C GLN A 15 7.24 -8.71 21.98
N ASP A 16 6.97 -7.71 22.82
CA ASP A 16 5.68 -7.65 23.54
C ASP A 16 4.93 -6.30 23.49
N GLN A 17 5.08 -5.50 22.43
CA GLN A 17 4.23 -4.31 22.25
C GLN A 17 3.53 -4.31 20.89
N ALA A 18 2.30 -4.80 20.89
CA ALA A 18 1.36 -4.59 19.80
C ALA A 18 1.23 -3.09 19.50
N CYS A 19 1.29 -2.72 18.22
CA CYS A 19 1.00 -1.36 17.76
C CYS A 19 -0.51 -1.11 18.01
N ALA A 20 -0.84 -0.60 19.19
CA ALA A 20 -2.23 -0.31 19.57
C ALA A 20 -2.71 0.92 18.80
N SER A 21 -3.76 0.75 18.00
CA SER A 21 -4.41 1.81 17.23
C SER A 21 -5.13 2.79 18.17
N SER A 22 -4.48 3.91 18.52
CA SER A 22 -5.21 5.06 19.05
C SER A 22 -5.65 5.94 17.89
N HIS A 23 -6.95 5.91 17.55
CA HIS A 23 -7.58 6.91 16.71
C HIS A 23 -7.39 8.31 17.33
N ARG A 24 -6.60 9.16 16.69
CA ARG A 24 -6.83 10.61 16.71
C ARG A 24 -6.91 11.09 15.27
N SER A 25 -8.05 11.70 14.97
CA SER A 25 -8.35 12.50 13.80
C SER A 25 -7.49 13.77 13.84
N ASP A 26 -6.31 13.75 13.23
CA ASP A 26 -5.60 14.98 12.89
C ASP A 26 -4.93 14.78 11.53
N THR A 27 -5.25 15.70 10.63
CA THR A 27 -4.80 15.78 9.25
C THR A 27 -3.27 15.90 9.14
N ALA A 28 -2.59 14.88 8.63
CA ALA A 28 -1.33 14.97 7.85
C ALA A 28 -0.72 13.57 7.68
N PHE A 29 -0.99 12.92 6.54
CA PHE A 29 -0.06 11.92 5.99
C PHE A 29 0.91 12.65 5.06
N ASP A 30 1.81 13.43 5.66
CA ASP A 30 2.98 13.91 4.93
C ASP A 30 4.00 12.78 4.92
N GLY A 31 4.32 12.31 3.72
CA GLY A 31 5.35 11.31 3.48
C GLY A 31 6.64 11.67 4.22
N ALA A 32 7.20 10.68 4.91
CA ALA A 32 8.36 10.81 5.78
C ALA A 32 9.52 11.62 5.17
N SER A 33 9.82 12.79 5.73
CA SER A 33 11.14 13.14 6.28
C SER A 33 11.12 14.51 6.96
N ASP A 34 10.57 14.60 8.17
CA ASP A 34 10.90 15.73 9.03
C ASP A 34 12.37 15.56 9.42
N GLY A 35 13.25 16.43 8.90
CA GLY A 35 14.70 16.39 9.12
C GLY A 35 15.16 16.57 10.58
N ASN A 36 14.31 16.32 11.56
CA ASN A 36 14.58 16.40 12.99
C ASN A 36 14.39 15.01 13.63
N ARG A 37 15.50 14.26 13.77
CA ARG A 37 15.53 12.91 14.37
C ARG A 37 15.13 12.85 15.86
N ASN A 38 14.74 13.98 16.46
CA ASN A 38 14.49 14.11 17.89
C ASN A 38 13.01 14.36 18.23
N ASN A 39 12.08 14.33 17.27
CA ASN A 39 10.66 14.35 17.60
C ASN A 39 10.15 12.92 17.82
N LYS A 40 9.60 12.71 19.02
CA LYS A 40 9.07 11.46 19.55
C LYS A 40 7.77 11.10 18.81
N LEU A 41 7.90 10.59 17.59
CA LEU A 41 6.82 9.98 16.83
C LEU A 41 6.52 8.59 17.41
N TRP A 42 5.25 8.17 17.33
CA TRP A 42 4.65 6.97 17.96
C TRP A 42 5.52 5.69 17.96
N PRO A 43 5.37 4.79 18.96
CA PRO A 43 6.34 3.72 19.28
C PRO A 43 6.46 2.57 18.26
N CYS A 44 5.85 2.68 17.08
CA CYS A 44 5.95 1.63 16.07
C CYS A 44 7.21 1.89 15.22
N ASN A 45 8.32 1.25 15.62
CA ASN A 45 9.56 1.22 14.86
C ASN A 45 9.40 0.36 13.60
N TYR A 46 8.92 0.96 12.52
CA TYR A 46 8.98 0.33 11.20
C TYR A 46 10.40 0.39 10.65
N ASN A 47 10.82 -0.65 9.94
CA ASN A 47 12.03 -0.58 9.13
C ASN A 47 11.84 0.43 7.99
N ALA A 48 12.96 0.91 7.45
CA ALA A 48 12.91 1.67 6.20
C ALA A 48 12.18 0.85 5.12
N PRO A 49 11.35 1.49 4.28
CA PRO A 49 10.69 0.79 3.19
C PRO A 49 11.72 0.16 2.26
N ILE A 50 11.38 -1.00 1.70
CA ILE A 50 12.19 -1.67 0.68
C ILE A 50 11.50 -1.43 -0.66
N GLU A 51 12.24 -0.89 -1.62
CA GLU A 51 11.75 -0.79 -3.00
C GLU A 51 11.67 -2.21 -3.59
N ALA A 52 10.46 -2.69 -3.86
CA ALA A 52 10.23 -4.00 -4.45
C ALA A 52 10.32 -3.97 -5.98
N GLY A 53 10.09 -2.81 -6.58
CA GLY A 53 10.17 -2.60 -8.01
C GLY A 53 9.36 -1.40 -8.48
N ARG A 54 9.33 -1.24 -9.80
CA ARG A 54 8.54 -0.20 -10.46
C ARG A 54 7.52 -0.84 -11.39
N ILE A 55 6.26 -0.45 -11.25
CA ILE A 55 5.21 -0.84 -12.18
C ILE A 55 5.42 -0.06 -13.47
N ASP A 56 5.61 -0.79 -14.56
CA ASP A 56 5.76 -0.32 -15.94
C ASP A 56 4.59 -0.85 -16.78
N ASP A 57 3.39 -0.36 -16.49
CA ASP A 57 2.16 -0.70 -17.19
C ASP A 57 1.29 0.56 -17.31
N ASP A 58 1.10 1.05 -18.53
CA ASP A 58 0.35 2.28 -18.81
C ASP A 58 -1.13 2.21 -18.36
N ARG A 59 -1.65 1.01 -18.10
CA ARG A 59 -3.02 0.82 -17.59
C ARG A 59 -3.12 1.14 -16.10
N LEU A 60 -2.00 1.14 -15.38
CA LEU A 60 -1.88 1.45 -13.95
C LEU A 60 -0.82 2.55 -13.75
N PRO A 61 -1.10 3.79 -14.20
CA PRO A 61 -0.17 4.92 -14.11
C PRO A 61 -0.05 5.49 -12.70
N GLU A 62 -1.02 5.20 -11.81
CA GLU A 62 -0.98 5.45 -10.38
C GLU A 62 -1.31 4.18 -9.55
N LEU A 63 -1.05 4.16 -8.24
CA LEU A 63 -1.43 3.07 -7.33
C LEU A 63 -1.87 3.67 -5.99
N SER A 64 -3.18 3.75 -5.79
CA SER A 64 -3.81 4.46 -4.67
C SER A 64 -4.08 3.51 -3.49
N GLY A 65 -4.51 2.27 -3.79
CA GLY A 65 -4.75 1.22 -2.79
C GLY A 65 -4.06 -0.11 -3.10
N LEU A 66 -3.73 -0.87 -2.05
CA LEU A 66 -3.07 -2.18 -2.14
C LEU A 66 -3.51 -3.12 -1.00
N VAL A 67 -3.76 -4.39 -1.31
CA VAL A 67 -4.00 -5.46 -0.32
C VAL A 67 -3.30 -6.75 -0.72
N ALA A 68 -2.84 -7.52 0.27
CA ALA A 68 -2.26 -8.84 0.02
C ALA A 68 -3.31 -9.79 -0.58
N SER A 69 -2.90 -10.55 -1.60
CA SER A 69 -3.76 -11.52 -2.24
C SER A 69 -3.92 -12.78 -1.39
N ALA A 70 -5.16 -13.16 -1.08
CA ALA A 70 -5.44 -14.41 -0.38
C ALA A 70 -5.15 -15.66 -1.25
N SER A 71 -5.32 -15.55 -2.57
CA SER A 71 -5.15 -16.68 -3.50
C SER A 71 -3.73 -16.82 -4.05
N TYR A 72 -2.91 -15.76 -3.97
CA TYR A 72 -1.55 -15.72 -4.51
C TYR A 72 -0.58 -15.19 -3.44
N PRO A 73 -0.02 -16.06 -2.59
CA PRO A 73 0.88 -15.64 -1.51
C PRO A 73 2.05 -14.80 -2.03
N GLY A 74 2.29 -13.66 -1.37
CA GLY A 74 3.34 -12.70 -1.75
C GLY A 74 2.95 -11.76 -2.89
N TRP A 75 1.76 -11.91 -3.48
CA TRP A 75 1.24 -11.01 -4.50
C TRP A 75 0.17 -10.09 -3.90
N PHE A 76 -0.20 -9.07 -4.64
CA PHE A 76 -1.06 -7.99 -4.17
C PHE A 76 -2.16 -7.67 -5.19
N TRP A 77 -3.33 -7.29 -4.71
CA TRP A 77 -4.35 -6.61 -5.49
C TRP A 77 -4.24 -5.12 -5.25
N GLY A 78 -4.33 -4.30 -6.30
CA GLY A 78 -4.35 -2.84 -6.16
C GLY A 78 -5.20 -2.15 -7.22
N HIS A 79 -5.41 -0.85 -7.04
CA HIS A 79 -6.16 0.00 -7.95
C HIS A 79 -5.57 1.41 -8.04
N ASN A 80 -5.93 2.08 -9.12
CA ASN A 80 -5.85 3.53 -9.29
C ASN A 80 -7.24 4.16 -9.15
N ASP A 81 -7.27 5.47 -8.93
CA ASP A 81 -8.48 6.21 -8.62
C ASP A 81 -8.75 7.43 -9.50
N SER A 82 -7.85 7.74 -10.43
CA SER A 82 -7.97 8.90 -11.30
C SER A 82 -7.69 8.58 -12.77
N GLY A 83 -8.40 9.27 -13.66
CA GLY A 83 -8.14 9.24 -15.10
C GLY A 83 -8.72 8.04 -15.87
N GLN A 84 -9.47 7.14 -15.23
CA GLN A 84 -10.19 6.05 -15.93
C GLN A 84 -11.71 6.19 -15.80
N SER A 85 -12.42 5.82 -16.88
CA SER A 85 -13.88 5.71 -16.89
C SER A 85 -14.41 4.37 -16.37
N VAL A 86 -13.53 3.36 -16.26
CA VAL A 86 -13.87 2.01 -15.80
C VAL A 86 -12.81 1.53 -14.82
N ALA A 87 -13.25 1.19 -13.61
CA ALA A 87 -12.41 0.71 -12.52
C ALA A 87 -11.86 -0.70 -12.81
N ARG A 88 -10.62 -0.93 -12.37
CA ARG A 88 -9.96 -2.23 -12.47
C ARG A 88 -9.18 -2.51 -11.19
N LEU A 89 -9.18 -3.77 -10.75
CA LEU A 89 -8.23 -4.28 -9.77
C LEU A 89 -7.13 -5.02 -10.50
N TYR A 90 -5.87 -4.74 -10.17
CA TYR A 90 -4.71 -5.35 -10.80
C TYR A 90 -4.03 -6.31 -9.82
N LEU A 91 -3.73 -7.51 -10.30
CA LEU A 91 -2.91 -8.48 -9.57
C LEU A 91 -1.44 -8.21 -9.88
N ILE A 92 -0.64 -7.92 -8.87
CA ILE A 92 0.74 -7.47 -8.96
C ILE A 92 1.61 -8.44 -8.17
N ASP A 93 2.71 -8.92 -8.75
CA ASP A 93 3.64 -9.81 -8.04
C ASP A 93 4.65 -9.05 -7.16
N ASP A 94 5.51 -9.80 -6.47
CA ASP A 94 6.56 -9.29 -5.57
C ASP A 94 7.69 -8.53 -6.29
N LYS A 95 7.64 -8.44 -7.62
CA LYS A 95 8.60 -7.71 -8.47
C LYS A 95 7.96 -6.55 -9.21
N ALA A 96 6.77 -6.13 -8.77
CA ALA A 96 5.98 -5.04 -9.36
C ALA A 96 5.52 -5.30 -10.82
N ALA A 97 5.38 -6.56 -11.23
CA ALA A 97 4.82 -6.92 -12.52
C ALA A 97 3.31 -7.16 -12.44
N VAL A 98 2.54 -6.56 -13.34
CA VAL A 98 1.09 -6.81 -13.47
C VAL A 98 0.87 -8.19 -14.10
N ARG A 99 0.24 -9.09 -13.35
CA ARG A 99 -0.04 -10.48 -13.76
C ARG A 99 -1.48 -10.68 -14.22
N GLY A 100 -2.39 -9.81 -13.84
CA GLY A 100 -3.79 -9.88 -14.24
C GLY A 100 -4.57 -8.63 -13.89
N ALA A 101 -5.80 -8.53 -14.42
CA ALA A 101 -6.71 -7.45 -14.09
C ALA A 101 -8.16 -7.97 -14.02
N LEU A 102 -8.89 -7.54 -13.00
CA LEU A 102 -10.33 -7.72 -12.87
C LEU A 102 -11.00 -6.38 -13.23
N THR A 103 -11.88 -6.38 -14.22
CA THR A 103 -12.63 -5.18 -14.61
C THR A 103 -13.93 -5.12 -13.82
N LEU A 104 -14.24 -3.94 -13.26
CA LEU A 104 -15.51 -3.63 -12.62
C LEU A 104 -16.34 -2.78 -13.59
N PRO A 105 -17.18 -3.40 -14.44
CA PRO A 105 -17.91 -2.66 -15.46
C PRO A 105 -18.90 -1.67 -14.85
N ALA A 106 -19.11 -0.56 -15.55
CA ALA A 106 -20.03 0.52 -15.18
C ALA A 106 -19.71 1.27 -13.87
N VAL A 107 -18.48 1.15 -13.36
CA VAL A 107 -18.00 1.90 -12.19
C VAL A 107 -16.76 2.69 -12.57
N ALA A 108 -16.74 3.99 -12.30
CA ALA A 108 -15.53 4.79 -12.36
C ALA A 108 -14.90 4.83 -10.96
N PRO A 109 -13.57 4.66 -10.84
CA PRO A 109 -12.91 4.83 -9.55
C PRO A 109 -12.78 6.35 -9.34
N ILE A 110 -13.39 6.86 -8.28
CA ILE A 110 -13.38 8.29 -7.95
C ILE A 110 -12.90 8.36 -6.51
N ASP A 111 -11.63 8.75 -6.31
CA ASP A 111 -11.05 8.94 -4.97
C ASP A 111 -11.11 7.64 -4.13
N TRP A 112 -10.88 6.50 -4.79
CA TRP A 112 -10.77 5.20 -4.14
C TRP A 112 -9.37 5.06 -3.54
N GLU A 113 -9.29 4.94 -2.21
CA GLU A 113 -8.02 4.81 -1.51
C GLU A 113 -7.87 3.45 -0.82
N ASP A 114 -8.93 3.01 -0.13
CA ASP A 114 -8.88 1.83 0.72
C ASP A 114 -9.37 0.56 0.00
N ILE A 115 -8.67 -0.55 0.24
CA ILE A 115 -9.04 -1.88 -0.23
C ILE A 115 -8.70 -2.92 0.84
N ALA A 116 -9.67 -3.79 1.12
CA ALA A 116 -9.52 -4.88 2.08
C ALA A 116 -9.89 -6.23 1.44
N ALA A 117 -9.20 -7.28 1.87
CA ALA A 117 -9.52 -8.66 1.52
C ALA A 117 -10.34 -9.26 2.66
N GLY A 118 -11.56 -9.72 2.33
CA GLY A 118 -12.39 -10.47 3.27
C GLY A 118 -11.89 -11.90 3.50
N PRO A 119 -12.39 -12.57 4.56
CA PRO A 119 -12.09 -13.98 4.84
C PRO A 119 -12.70 -14.95 3.82
#